data_AF-A0A2M7SRT7-F1
#
_entry.id   AF-A0A2M7SRT7-F1
#
_cell.length_a   1.000
_cell.length_b   1.000
_cell.length_c   1.000
_cell.angle_alpha   90.00
_cell.angle_beta   90.00
_cell.angle_gamma   90.00
#
_symmetry.space_group_name_H-M   'P 1'
#
loop_
_entity.id
_entity.type
_entity.pdbx_description
1 polymer ?
#
loop_
_entity_poly.entity_id
_entity_poly.type
_entity_poly.pdbx_seq_one_letter_code
_entity_poly.pdbx_strand_id
1 'polypeptide(L)'
;MRKVLIVLSKTIAVIFAILFVIAAVLAILLFNIERKLFAADLYKDALADQQIYERLPGIVGNLLTTSIFYNPCAENPLLCEDISPDLRGCYEQTLGNERYVTLASGKEKPTEAEMQAIQPCLDQYGGGTTSTTSEQPSGENPLPTAPPDVQACVKQAIGETAYNELYNSTRAPTEAEIAQITPCFGQNGMGNFGNLGGGDQGGMPPFMKNLKASDWEAIINILVPPNELQAITENVLDQVFAYLNGETDSASVSLVKLKSRLAGQAGQDALLQLITAQPPCTDEQLVQMAAGALGGEQGMVICNPPEVVLALLLPELQSQLNALLTEMPDEAIIIKPSSQPVQRGGGEPLGDDPITALRNVRFGSRLSPLLPLGLLMLVTIFGVRSLKGWMRWWGIPFFFAGAIALIPGIAILPALNWAWVNFAAPRIPPIITADIVATGRNLVTYILHYLAEQIAIQSAVLLTVGLAAWIGSYFIKTGRKENIPAIPPPPTMA
;
A
#
# COMPACT_ATOMS: atom_id res chain seq x y z
N MET A 1 -53.35 -34.58 20.34
CA MET A 1 -51.92 -34.78 19.98
C MET A 1 -51.59 -34.56 18.50
N ARG A 2 -52.23 -35.24 17.53
CA ARG A 2 -51.88 -35.13 16.09
C ARG A 2 -51.90 -33.69 15.50
N LYS A 3 -52.88 -32.86 15.87
CA LYS A 3 -52.93 -31.44 15.42
C LYS A 3 -51.75 -30.61 15.98
N VAL A 4 -51.40 -30.82 17.24
CA VAL A 4 -50.28 -30.14 17.92
C VAL A 4 -48.95 -30.51 17.26
N LEU A 5 -48.72 -31.80 16.97
CA LEU A 5 -47.51 -32.27 16.30
C LEU A 5 -47.36 -31.69 14.88
N ILE A 6 -48.48 -31.53 14.16
CA ILE A 6 -48.49 -30.92 12.82
C ILE A 6 -48.15 -29.43 12.88
N VAL A 7 -48.72 -28.69 13.84
CA VAL A 7 -48.41 -27.26 14.03
C VAL A 7 -46.94 -27.09 14.40
N LEU A 8 -46.44 -27.88 15.35
CA LEU A 8 -45.04 -27.86 15.78
C LEU A 8 -44.07 -28.10 14.61
N SER A 9 -44.33 -29.15 13.79
CA SER A 9 -43.48 -29.45 12.63
C SER A 9 -43.44 -28.32 11.59
N LYS A 10 -44.54 -27.60 11.40
CA LYS A 10 -44.60 -26.45 10.47
C LYS A 10 -43.83 -25.25 11.01
N THR A 11 -43.97 -24.95 12.30
CA THR A 11 -43.23 -23.85 12.93
C THR A 11 -41.73 -24.08 12.83
N ILE A 12 -41.28 -25.31 13.10
CA ILE A 12 -39.86 -25.70 12.96
C ILE A 12 -39.39 -25.53 11.51
N ALA A 13 -40.19 -25.96 10.52
CA ALA A 13 -39.84 -25.78 9.11
C ALA A 13 -39.73 -24.30 8.68
N VAL A 14 -40.58 -23.41 9.23
CA VAL A 14 -40.46 -21.95 8.99
C VAL A 14 -39.16 -21.41 9.56
N ILE A 15 -38.79 -21.80 10.78
CA ILE A 15 -37.54 -21.34 11.42
C ILE A 15 -36.33 -21.79 10.58
N PHE A 16 -36.28 -23.05 10.16
CA PHE A 16 -35.19 -23.54 9.30
C PHE A 16 -35.16 -22.87 7.93
N ALA A 17 -36.32 -22.49 7.36
CA ALA A 17 -36.37 -21.74 6.12
C ALA A 17 -35.79 -20.31 6.27
N ILE A 18 -36.06 -19.63 7.39
CA ILE A 18 -35.47 -18.31 7.68
C ILE A 18 -33.96 -18.44 7.88
N LEU A 19 -33.52 -19.43 8.68
CA LEU A 19 -32.11 -19.72 8.89
C LEU A 19 -31.41 -20.07 7.56
N PHE A 20 -32.08 -20.82 6.68
CA PHE A 20 -31.57 -21.13 5.36
C PHE A 20 -31.30 -19.86 4.55
N VAL A 21 -32.22 -18.88 4.55
CA VAL A 21 -32.04 -17.62 3.82
C VAL A 21 -30.78 -16.89 4.30
N ILE A 22 -30.63 -16.74 5.62
CA ILE A 22 -29.47 -16.07 6.22
C ILE A 22 -28.18 -16.84 5.88
N ALA A 23 -28.19 -18.17 6.07
CA ALA A 23 -27.06 -19.03 5.79
C ALA A 23 -26.65 -19.03 4.31
N ALA A 24 -27.62 -19.05 3.39
CA ALA A 24 -27.37 -19.06 1.95
C ALA A 24 -26.75 -17.73 1.49
N VAL A 25 -27.25 -16.60 2.00
CA VAL A 25 -26.67 -15.27 1.71
C VAL A 25 -25.21 -15.22 2.21
N LEU A 26 -24.97 -15.62 3.45
CA LEU A 26 -23.62 -15.65 4.02
C LEU A 26 -22.69 -16.62 3.27
N ALA A 27 -23.20 -17.81 2.90
CA ALA A 27 -22.42 -18.80 2.16
C ALA A 27 -22.03 -18.30 0.77
N ILE A 28 -22.93 -17.63 0.03
CA ILE A 28 -22.59 -17.01 -1.27
C ILE A 28 -21.47 -15.99 -1.09
N LEU A 29 -21.56 -15.11 -0.09
CA LEU A 29 -20.51 -14.09 0.13
C LEU A 29 -19.18 -14.72 0.54
N LEU A 30 -19.16 -15.53 1.59
CA LEU A 30 -17.94 -16.12 2.15
C LEU A 30 -17.27 -17.09 1.17
N PHE A 31 -18.04 -17.89 0.43
CA PHE A 31 -17.48 -18.83 -0.53
C PHE A 31 -16.80 -18.11 -1.71
N ASN A 32 -17.40 -17.04 -2.24
CA ASN A 32 -16.79 -16.27 -3.32
C ASN A 32 -15.56 -15.49 -2.84
N ILE A 33 -15.61 -14.90 -1.65
CA ILE A 33 -14.44 -14.26 -1.03
C ILE A 33 -13.30 -15.27 -0.89
N GLU A 34 -13.56 -16.44 -0.29
CA GLU A 34 -12.54 -17.48 -0.08
C GLU A 34 -11.93 -18.00 -1.39
N ARG A 35 -12.75 -18.23 -2.42
CA ARG A 35 -12.28 -18.78 -3.71
C ARG A 35 -11.57 -17.77 -4.59
N LYS A 36 -11.86 -16.48 -4.46
CA LYS A 36 -11.38 -15.46 -5.40
C LYS A 36 -10.38 -14.50 -4.78
N LEU A 37 -10.66 -13.99 -3.57
CA LEU A 37 -9.79 -13.02 -2.92
C LEU A 37 -8.48 -13.64 -2.41
N PHE A 38 -8.45 -14.97 -2.23
CA PHE A 38 -7.24 -15.70 -1.83
C PHE A 38 -6.61 -16.50 -2.97
N ALA A 39 -6.92 -16.16 -4.22
CA ALA A 39 -6.27 -16.73 -5.40
C ALA A 39 -5.25 -15.72 -5.94
N ALA A 40 -3.97 -16.10 -5.99
CA ALA A 40 -2.91 -15.25 -6.53
C ALA A 40 -3.21 -14.81 -7.97
N ASP A 41 -3.77 -15.71 -8.78
CA ASP A 41 -4.12 -15.47 -10.19
C ASP A 41 -4.97 -14.22 -10.39
N LEU A 42 -5.93 -13.94 -9.48
CA LEU A 42 -6.77 -12.74 -9.58
C LEU A 42 -5.94 -11.45 -9.54
N TYR A 43 -4.90 -11.43 -8.72
CA TYR A 43 -4.02 -10.27 -8.57
C TYR A 43 -3.05 -10.17 -9.74
N LYS A 44 -2.53 -11.29 -10.23
CA LYS A 44 -1.69 -11.33 -11.44
C LYS A 44 -2.45 -10.80 -12.66
N ASP A 45 -3.67 -11.30 -12.86
CA ASP A 45 -4.56 -10.86 -13.95
C ASP A 45 -4.87 -9.36 -13.82
N ALA A 46 -5.16 -8.88 -12.61
CA ALA A 46 -5.45 -7.48 -12.38
C ALA A 46 -4.24 -6.56 -12.64
N LEU A 47 -3.03 -6.98 -12.28
CA LEU A 47 -1.81 -6.23 -12.54
C LEU A 47 -1.45 -6.22 -14.04
N ALA A 48 -1.66 -7.34 -14.73
CA ALA A 48 -1.42 -7.46 -16.17
C ALA A 48 -2.42 -6.63 -16.99
N ASP A 49 -3.72 -6.74 -16.68
CA ASP A 49 -4.79 -6.01 -17.39
C ASP A 49 -4.66 -4.49 -17.25
N GLN A 50 -4.25 -4.03 -16.07
CA GLN A 50 -4.00 -2.61 -15.81
C GLN A 50 -2.63 -2.12 -16.34
N GLN A 51 -1.88 -2.98 -17.03
CA GLN A 51 -0.52 -2.70 -17.53
C GLN A 51 0.42 -2.15 -16.45
N ILE A 52 0.28 -2.62 -15.21
CA ILE A 52 1.05 -2.09 -14.09
C ILE A 52 2.53 -2.32 -14.29
N TYR A 53 2.91 -3.49 -14.82
CA TYR A 53 4.32 -3.83 -15.06
C TYR A 53 5.04 -2.86 -16.02
N GLU A 54 4.32 -2.25 -16.96
CA GLU A 54 4.88 -1.26 -17.89
C GLU A 54 4.99 0.13 -17.26
N ARG A 55 4.08 0.49 -16.37
CA ARG A 55 4.00 1.82 -15.75
C ARG A 55 4.79 1.93 -14.45
N LEU A 56 5.07 0.80 -13.80
CA LEU A 56 5.68 0.75 -12.49
C LEU A 56 7.06 1.43 -12.43
N PRO A 57 7.96 1.31 -13.43
CA PRO A 57 9.23 2.04 -13.44
C PRO A 57 9.06 3.57 -13.34
N GLY A 58 8.10 4.13 -14.09
CA GLY A 58 7.79 5.57 -14.02
C GLY A 58 7.13 5.96 -12.70
N ILE A 59 6.23 5.13 -12.17
CA ILE A 59 5.61 5.35 -10.86
C ILE A 59 6.65 5.36 -9.75
N VAL A 60 7.58 4.40 -9.75
CA VAL A 60 8.66 4.31 -8.76
C VAL A 60 9.63 5.47 -8.92
N GLY A 61 9.98 5.88 -10.15
CA GLY A 61 10.81 7.07 -10.38
C GLY A 61 10.20 8.34 -9.79
N ASN A 62 8.90 8.54 -9.99
CA ASN A 62 8.17 9.65 -9.37
C ASN A 62 8.18 9.53 -7.84
N LEU A 63 7.88 8.36 -7.28
CA LEU A 63 7.89 8.16 -5.83
C LEU A 63 9.26 8.43 -5.22
N LEU A 64 10.34 7.94 -5.84
CA LEU A 64 11.71 8.15 -5.37
C LEU A 64 12.03 9.65 -5.34
N THR A 65 11.78 10.38 -6.42
CA THR A 65 12.01 11.82 -6.43
C THR A 65 11.12 12.58 -5.44
N THR A 66 9.83 12.28 -5.37
CA THR A 66 8.92 12.91 -4.39
C THR A 66 9.38 12.63 -2.97
N SER A 67 9.79 11.40 -2.65
CA SER A 67 10.29 11.05 -1.31
C SER A 67 11.59 11.76 -0.94
N ILE A 68 12.45 12.05 -1.92
CA ILE A 68 13.72 12.76 -1.71
C ILE A 68 13.49 14.24 -1.32
N PHE A 69 12.47 14.88 -1.92
CA PHE A 69 12.14 16.28 -1.67
C PHE A 69 10.97 16.45 -0.70
N TYR A 70 10.43 15.35 -0.16
CA TYR A 70 9.34 15.40 0.79
C TYR A 70 9.85 15.88 2.14
N ASN A 71 9.48 17.10 2.51
CA ASN A 71 9.72 17.63 3.84
C ASN A 71 8.42 17.59 4.67
N PRO A 72 8.22 16.58 5.54
CA PRO A 72 7.02 16.49 6.38
C PRO A 72 6.87 17.71 7.30
N CYS A 73 7.97 18.36 7.68
CA CYS A 73 7.97 19.58 8.49
C CYS A 73 7.34 20.78 7.78
N ALA A 74 7.49 20.86 6.45
CA ALA A 74 6.97 21.98 5.68
C ALA A 74 5.44 21.93 5.59
N GLU A 75 4.86 20.73 5.59
CA GLU A 75 3.40 20.53 5.56
C GLU A 75 2.79 20.52 6.96
N ASN A 76 3.48 19.94 7.94
CA ASN A 76 3.05 19.90 9.32
C ASN A 76 4.27 20.00 10.25
N PRO A 77 4.50 21.16 10.89
CA PRO A 77 5.65 21.37 11.76
C PRO A 77 5.66 20.46 13.00
N LEU A 78 4.53 19.82 13.32
CA LEU A 78 4.43 18.84 14.41
C LEU A 78 5.05 17.47 14.07
N LEU A 79 5.31 17.18 12.78
CA LEU A 79 5.88 15.90 12.31
C LEU A 79 7.42 15.89 12.28
N CYS A 80 8.06 16.99 12.68
CA CYS A 80 9.52 17.08 12.69
C CYS A 80 10.14 16.21 13.77
N GLU A 81 11.06 15.34 13.37
CA GLU A 81 11.74 14.40 14.27
C GLU A 81 12.76 15.12 15.18
N ASP A 82 13.37 16.21 14.68
CA ASP A 82 14.46 16.93 15.36
C ASP A 82 14.05 18.26 16.03
N ILE A 83 12.84 18.36 16.60
CA ILE A 83 12.45 19.61 17.28
C ILE A 83 13.21 19.85 18.58
N SER A 84 13.51 21.12 18.87
CA SER A 84 14.09 21.52 20.15
C SER A 84 13.16 21.14 21.32
N PRO A 85 13.71 20.78 22.50
CA PRO A 85 12.91 20.42 23.67
C PRO A 85 12.01 21.58 24.14
N ASP A 86 12.42 22.83 23.91
CA ASP A 86 11.63 24.02 24.22
C ASP A 86 10.43 24.18 23.28
N LEU A 87 10.61 23.89 21.98
CA LEU A 87 9.52 23.90 21.01
C LEU A 87 8.49 22.79 21.32
N ARG A 88 8.98 21.60 21.68
CA ARG A 88 8.13 20.48 22.12
C ARG A 88 7.29 20.86 23.36
N GLY A 89 7.94 21.45 24.37
CA GLY A 89 7.25 21.91 25.57
C GLY A 89 6.16 22.95 25.27
N CYS A 90 6.42 23.86 24.33
CA CYS A 90 5.43 24.85 23.91
C CYS A 90 4.22 24.23 23.18
N TYR A 91 4.44 23.22 22.34
CA TYR A 91 3.35 22.47 21.69
C TYR A 91 2.52 21.68 22.70
N GLU A 92 3.16 20.96 23.62
CA GLU A 92 2.47 20.20 24.66
C GLU A 92 1.62 21.11 25.57
N GLN A 93 2.11 22.32 25.87
CA GLN A 93 1.39 23.30 26.68
C GLN A 93 0.18 23.89 25.93
N THR A 94 0.32 24.14 24.64
CA THR A 94 -0.71 24.81 23.82
C THR A 94 -1.82 23.84 23.38
N LEU A 95 -1.43 22.65 22.91
CA LEU A 95 -2.36 21.64 22.38
C LEU A 95 -2.84 20.65 23.46
N GLY A 96 -2.07 20.50 24.54
CA GLY A 96 -2.22 19.41 25.50
C GLY A 96 -1.48 18.14 25.05
N ASN A 97 -0.88 17.43 26.01
CA ASN A 97 0.04 16.31 25.73
C ASN A 97 -0.60 15.20 24.88
N GLU A 98 -1.82 14.76 25.19
CA GLU A 98 -2.51 13.70 24.41
C GLU A 98 -2.80 14.12 22.96
N ARG A 99 -3.19 15.39 22.76
CA ARG A 99 -3.50 15.92 21.43
C ARG A 99 -2.24 16.12 20.61
N TYR A 100 -1.19 16.68 21.23
CA TYR A 100 0.13 16.81 20.62
C TYR A 100 0.66 15.45 20.16
N VAL A 101 0.67 14.42 21.00
CA VAL A 101 1.13 13.07 20.63
C VAL A 101 0.33 12.48 19.46
N THR A 102 -0.97 12.73 19.40
CA THR A 102 -1.84 12.26 18.31
C THR A 102 -1.51 12.95 16.98
N LEU A 103 -1.26 14.25 17.02
CA LEU A 103 -0.92 15.05 15.82
C LEU A 103 0.54 14.83 15.37
N ALA A 104 1.48 14.74 16.32
CA ALA A 104 2.90 14.48 16.08
C ALA A 104 3.16 13.05 15.60
N SER A 105 2.29 12.08 15.94
CA SER A 105 2.35 10.73 15.38
C SER A 105 1.73 10.60 13.99
N GLY A 106 1.22 11.70 13.40
CA GLY A 106 0.61 11.71 12.06
C GLY A 106 -0.71 10.96 11.95
N LYS A 107 -1.33 10.55 13.08
CA LYS A 107 -2.62 9.85 13.08
C LYS A 107 -3.78 10.74 12.64
N GLU A 108 -3.69 12.04 12.93
CA GLU A 108 -4.65 13.06 12.52
C GLU A 108 -3.93 14.32 12.01
N LYS A 109 -4.57 15.04 11.08
CA LYS A 109 -4.08 16.35 10.61
C LYS A 109 -4.53 17.45 11.57
N PRO A 110 -3.66 18.42 11.91
CA PRO A 110 -4.05 19.56 12.73
C PRO A 110 -5.12 20.38 12.02
N THR A 111 -6.08 20.87 12.79
CA THR A 111 -7.08 21.82 12.30
C THR A 111 -6.45 23.19 12.10
N GLU A 112 -7.09 24.05 11.29
CA GLU A 112 -6.64 25.42 11.06
C GLU A 112 -6.48 26.21 12.37
N ALA A 113 -7.38 25.98 13.34
CA ALA A 113 -7.31 26.62 14.65
C ALA A 113 -6.12 26.11 15.49
N GLU A 114 -5.78 24.82 15.39
CA GLU A 114 -4.63 24.24 16.08
C GLU A 114 -3.31 24.73 15.45
N MET A 115 -3.27 24.90 14.13
CA MET A 115 -2.13 25.51 13.42
C MET A 115 -1.90 26.96 13.86
N GLN A 116 -2.97 27.75 13.93
CA GLN A 116 -2.88 29.13 14.41
C GLN A 116 -2.47 29.22 15.89
N ALA A 117 -2.90 28.24 16.71
CA ALA A 117 -2.54 28.20 18.13
C ALA A 117 -1.05 27.91 18.34
N ILE A 118 -0.42 27.07 17.51
CA ILE A 118 1.00 26.73 17.62
C ILE A 118 1.94 27.69 16.89
N GLN A 119 1.42 28.60 16.07
CA GLN A 119 2.23 29.59 15.35
C GLN A 119 3.14 30.43 16.28
N PRO A 120 2.69 30.92 17.46
CA PRO A 120 3.56 31.64 18.38
C PRO A 120 4.72 30.79 18.93
N CYS A 121 4.50 29.48 19.10
CA CYS A 121 5.56 28.55 19.52
C CYS A 121 6.63 28.42 18.43
N LEU A 122 6.20 28.36 17.16
CA LEU A 122 7.09 28.33 16.00
C LEU A 122 7.90 29.62 15.87
N ASP A 123 7.24 30.77 15.99
CA ASP A 123 7.91 32.07 15.87
C ASP A 123 8.95 32.27 17.00
N GLN A 124 8.68 31.72 18.19
CA GLN A 124 9.53 31.88 19.37
C GLN A 124 10.67 30.85 19.45
N TYR A 125 10.41 29.58 19.10
CA TYR A 125 11.33 28.46 19.33
C TYR A 125 11.69 27.66 18.07
N GLY A 126 11.13 28.01 16.91
CA GLY A 126 11.29 27.29 15.63
C GLY A 126 12.67 27.41 14.99
N GLY A 127 13.59 28.22 15.53
CA GLY A 127 14.95 28.42 15.00
C GLY A 127 15.93 27.26 15.24
N GLY A 128 15.46 26.11 15.73
CA GLY A 128 16.30 25.00 16.17
C GLY A 128 16.13 23.72 15.36
N THR A 129 16.35 23.76 14.04
CA THR A 129 16.82 22.59 13.28
C THR A 129 17.74 23.05 12.15
N THR A 130 18.98 22.57 12.16
CA THR A 130 19.82 22.48 10.97
C THR A 130 19.16 21.53 9.98
N SER A 131 18.30 22.08 9.14
CA SER A 131 17.97 21.58 7.81
C SER A 131 17.51 22.77 6.99
N THR A 132 18.43 23.23 6.16
CA THR A 132 18.36 24.28 5.15
C THR A 132 16.95 24.64 4.70
N THR A 133 16.39 25.69 5.29
CA THR A 133 15.19 26.37 4.82
C THR A 133 15.56 27.17 3.57
N SER A 134 15.20 26.66 2.39
CA SER A 134 15.00 27.52 1.23
C SER A 134 13.60 28.13 1.35
N GLU A 135 13.50 29.28 2.03
CA GLU A 135 12.71 30.44 1.61
C GLU A 135 12.92 31.59 2.60
N GLN A 136 13.57 32.66 2.12
CA GLN A 136 13.75 33.97 2.78
C GLN A 136 12.45 34.81 2.67
N PRO A 137 12.29 35.95 3.39
CA PRO A 137 13.24 36.64 4.27
C PRO A 137 12.67 37.25 5.58
N SER A 138 13.35 36.99 6.70
CA SER A 138 13.68 37.97 7.76
C SER A 138 14.49 37.23 8.83
N GLY A 139 15.69 37.61 9.24
CA GLY A 139 16.53 38.73 8.87
C GLY A 139 17.77 38.64 9.73
N GLU A 140 18.90 38.28 9.13
CA GLU A 140 20.25 38.60 9.60
C GLU A 140 21.16 38.45 8.40
N ASN A 141 21.96 39.48 8.14
CA ASN A 141 22.86 39.53 7.01
C ASN A 141 24.05 38.58 7.29
N PRO A 142 24.30 37.55 6.46
CA PRO A 142 25.36 36.57 6.71
C PRO A 142 26.76 37.03 6.25
N LEU A 143 26.86 38.15 5.52
CA LEU A 143 28.14 38.68 5.02
C LEU A 143 29.15 39.07 6.12
N PRO A 144 28.75 39.69 7.25
CA PRO A 144 29.67 40.06 8.33
C PRO A 144 30.24 38.86 9.10
N THR A 145 29.53 37.73 9.11
CA THR A 145 29.93 36.50 9.81
C THR A 145 30.62 35.49 8.88
N ALA A 146 30.70 35.79 7.58
CA ALA A 146 31.35 34.92 6.60
C ALA A 146 32.88 34.88 6.79
N PRO A 147 33.53 33.74 6.49
CA PRO A 147 34.99 33.62 6.45
C PRO A 147 35.67 34.66 5.53
N PRO A 148 36.91 35.10 5.82
CA PRO A 148 37.58 36.20 5.08
C PRO A 148 37.78 35.91 3.58
N ASP A 149 37.95 34.64 3.21
CA ASP A 149 38.03 34.12 1.85
C ASP A 149 36.71 34.28 1.09
N VAL A 150 35.59 34.00 1.77
CA VAL A 150 34.24 34.20 1.22
C VAL A 150 33.94 35.69 1.05
N GLN A 151 34.31 36.52 2.03
CA GLN A 151 34.17 37.98 1.92
C GLN A 151 34.96 38.57 0.74
N ALA A 152 36.19 38.09 0.52
CA ALA A 152 37.01 38.51 -0.61
C ALA A 152 36.42 38.08 -1.96
N CYS A 153 35.90 36.85 -2.05
CA CYS A 153 35.23 36.32 -3.24
C CYS A 153 33.98 37.15 -3.58
N VAL A 154 33.13 37.43 -2.60
CA VAL A 154 31.91 38.24 -2.82
C VAL A 154 32.28 39.66 -3.23
N LYS A 155 33.27 40.28 -2.58
CA LYS A 155 33.75 41.62 -2.96
C LYS A 155 34.26 41.68 -4.41
N GLN A 156 34.88 40.62 -4.90
CA GLN A 156 35.35 40.51 -6.28
C GLN A 156 34.21 40.28 -7.28
N ALA A 157 33.18 39.52 -6.91
CA ALA A 157 32.07 39.16 -7.79
C ALA A 157 31.12 40.33 -8.10
N ILE A 158 30.73 41.10 -7.08
CA ILE A 158 29.71 42.17 -7.21
C ILE A 158 30.28 43.59 -7.19
N GLY A 159 31.59 43.72 -6.94
CA GLY A 159 32.27 45.01 -6.84
C GLY A 159 32.16 45.68 -5.46
N GLU A 160 33.11 46.57 -5.16
CA GLU A 160 33.32 47.12 -3.82
C GLU A 160 32.17 47.98 -3.29
N THR A 161 31.47 48.70 -4.18
CA THR A 161 30.32 49.53 -3.81
C THR A 161 29.11 48.69 -3.41
N ALA A 162 28.74 47.70 -4.22
CA ALA A 162 27.63 46.79 -3.93
C ALA A 162 27.93 45.91 -2.71
N TYR A 163 29.18 45.45 -2.56
CA TYR A 163 29.63 44.71 -1.39
C TYR A 163 29.41 45.48 -0.09
N ASN A 164 29.82 46.75 -0.02
CA ASN A 164 29.68 47.55 1.19
C ASN A 164 28.21 47.86 1.53
N GLU A 165 27.36 48.04 0.53
CA GLU A 165 25.90 48.24 0.72
C GLU A 165 25.23 46.98 1.27
N LEU A 166 25.63 45.80 0.78
CA LEU A 166 25.12 44.52 1.25
C LEU A 166 25.71 44.14 2.60
N TYR A 167 27.01 44.37 2.85
CA TYR A 167 27.69 44.09 4.12
C TYR A 167 27.11 44.92 5.28
N ASN A 168 26.73 46.18 5.03
CA ASN A 168 26.10 47.05 6.03
C ASN A 168 24.56 46.94 6.04
N SER A 169 23.98 45.96 5.33
CA SER A 169 22.53 45.73 5.26
C SER A 169 21.72 46.95 4.80
N THR A 170 22.30 47.82 3.97
CA THR A 170 21.67 49.07 3.51
C THR A 170 20.60 48.81 2.46
N ARG A 171 20.70 47.68 1.74
CA ARG A 171 19.68 47.17 0.81
C ARG A 171 19.73 45.65 0.71
N ALA A 172 18.67 45.06 0.18
CA ALA A 172 18.66 43.63 -0.19
C ALA A 172 19.44 43.38 -1.49
N PRO A 173 20.04 42.19 -1.66
CA PRO A 173 20.69 41.81 -2.92
C PRO A 173 19.66 41.62 -4.03
N THR A 174 20.02 42.02 -5.23
CA THR A 174 19.24 41.75 -6.46
C THR A 174 19.46 40.31 -6.93
N GLU A 175 18.53 39.74 -7.71
CA GLU A 175 18.66 38.37 -8.23
C GLU A 175 19.96 38.13 -9.03
N ALA A 176 20.43 39.15 -9.77
CA ALA A 176 21.69 39.08 -10.49
C ALA A 176 22.91 39.03 -9.54
N GLU A 177 22.86 39.74 -8.42
CA GLU A 177 23.89 39.70 -7.39
C GLU A 177 23.86 38.36 -6.64
N ILE A 178 22.67 37.83 -6.33
CA ILE A 178 22.53 36.51 -5.69
C ILE A 178 23.20 35.44 -6.56
N ALA A 179 22.90 35.41 -7.86
CA ALA A 179 23.49 34.44 -8.80
C ALA A 179 25.02 34.53 -8.88
N GLN A 180 25.60 35.73 -8.71
CA GLN A 180 27.04 35.95 -8.69
C GLN A 180 27.71 35.59 -7.35
N ILE A 181 26.94 35.65 -6.27
CA ILE A 181 27.41 35.41 -4.90
C ILE A 181 27.35 33.92 -4.52
N THR A 182 26.36 33.18 -5.01
CA THR A 182 26.14 31.75 -4.71
C THR A 182 27.40 30.87 -4.83
N PRO A 183 28.27 31.02 -5.86
CA PRO A 183 29.47 30.19 -6.00
C PRO A 183 30.48 30.38 -4.85
N CYS A 184 30.52 31.55 -4.21
CA CYS A 184 31.47 31.85 -3.15
C CYS A 184 31.20 31.09 -1.84
N PHE A 185 30.00 30.55 -1.63
CA PHE A 185 29.60 29.87 -0.39
C PHE A 185 29.69 28.34 -0.46
N GLY A 186 30.02 27.76 -1.62
CA GLY A 186 29.97 26.30 -1.87
C GLY A 186 31.28 25.53 -1.72
N GLN A 187 32.43 26.17 -1.45
CA GLN A 187 33.73 25.52 -1.61
C GLN A 187 34.27 24.70 -0.41
N ASN A 188 33.77 24.86 0.83
CA ASN A 188 34.49 24.36 2.02
C ASN A 188 33.72 23.44 2.99
N GLY A 189 32.72 22.67 2.54
CA GLY A 189 31.96 21.74 3.40
C GLY A 189 32.14 20.26 3.06
N MET A 190 33.28 19.63 3.38
CA MET A 190 33.50 18.19 3.17
C MET A 190 33.21 17.37 4.44
N GLY A 191 32.18 16.53 4.36
CA GLY A 191 31.87 15.47 5.33
C GLY A 191 32.42 14.11 4.89
N ASN A 192 33.09 13.47 5.84
CA ASN A 192 33.78 12.19 5.87
C ASN A 192 32.93 10.96 5.44
N PHE A 193 33.35 10.18 4.43
CA PHE A 193 32.82 8.85 4.12
C PHE A 193 33.83 7.78 4.58
N GLY A 194 33.87 7.58 5.89
CA GLY A 194 34.59 6.49 6.53
C GLY A 194 33.67 5.70 7.43
N ASN A 195 32.53 5.20 6.91
CA ASN A 195 31.73 4.20 7.61
C ASN A 195 30.70 3.51 6.69
N LEU A 196 31.13 2.50 5.91
CA LEU A 196 30.20 1.49 5.35
C LEU A 196 30.02 0.32 6.33
N GLY A 197 30.09 0.60 7.64
CA GLY A 197 30.07 -0.38 8.71
C GLY A 197 29.42 0.15 9.98
N GLY A 198 28.15 0.56 9.88
CA GLY A 198 27.25 0.65 11.03
C GLY A 198 27.11 2.02 11.70
N GLY A 199 25.85 2.39 11.97
CA GLY A 199 25.46 3.44 12.91
C GLY A 199 24.74 4.62 12.26
N ASP A 200 23.42 4.62 12.40
CA ASP A 200 22.55 5.80 12.53
C ASP A 200 22.83 7.02 11.65
N GLN A 201 22.31 6.96 10.41
CA GLN A 201 21.58 8.05 9.73
C GLN A 201 21.13 7.53 8.37
N GLY A 202 19.84 7.22 8.23
CA GLY A 202 19.21 6.69 7.01
C GLY A 202 19.05 7.75 5.90
N GLY A 203 20.09 8.53 5.61
CA GLY A 203 20.09 9.52 4.55
C GLY A 203 20.45 8.89 3.20
N MET A 204 19.67 9.18 2.17
CA MET A 204 19.97 8.76 0.80
C MET A 204 21.28 9.40 0.31
N PRO A 205 22.19 8.65 -0.35
CA PRO A 205 23.47 9.17 -0.79
C PRO A 205 23.36 10.42 -1.70
N PRO A 206 24.29 11.39 -1.61
CA PRO A 206 24.21 12.66 -2.35
C PRO A 206 24.03 12.51 -3.86
N PHE A 207 24.65 11.50 -4.47
CA PHE A 207 24.55 11.25 -5.91
C PHE A 207 23.13 10.87 -6.37
N MET A 208 22.29 10.34 -5.49
CA MET A 208 20.90 10.01 -5.84
C MET A 208 19.98 11.23 -5.84
N LYS A 209 20.39 12.35 -5.22
CA LYS A 209 19.59 13.58 -5.16
C LYS A 209 19.51 14.32 -6.50
N ASN A 210 20.48 14.07 -7.39
CA ASN A 210 20.55 14.71 -8.71
C ASN A 210 19.71 13.98 -9.77
N LEU A 211 19.19 12.78 -9.47
CA LEU A 211 18.42 11.98 -10.41
C LEU A 211 16.98 12.49 -10.53
N LYS A 212 16.54 12.70 -11.77
CA LYS A 212 15.14 13.01 -12.09
C LYS A 212 14.33 11.72 -12.13
N ALA A 213 13.00 11.85 -12.14
CA ALA A 213 12.10 10.71 -12.25
C ALA A 213 12.35 9.89 -13.53
N SER A 214 12.67 10.57 -14.64
CA SER A 214 13.04 9.93 -15.91
C SER A 214 14.34 9.14 -15.85
N ASP A 215 15.31 9.61 -15.06
CA ASP A 215 16.60 8.92 -14.90
C ASP A 215 16.39 7.63 -14.08
N TRP A 216 15.57 7.71 -13.03
CA TRP A 216 15.15 6.54 -12.27
C TRP A 216 14.37 5.54 -13.12
N GLU A 217 13.41 6.00 -13.91
CA GLU A 217 12.64 5.15 -14.82
C GLU A 217 13.56 4.41 -15.80
N ALA A 218 14.55 5.10 -16.39
CA ALA A 218 15.54 4.51 -17.28
C ALA A 218 16.39 3.44 -16.56
N ILE A 219 16.93 3.77 -15.38
CA ILE A 219 17.74 2.84 -14.57
C ILE A 219 16.94 1.61 -14.19
N ILE A 220 15.69 1.78 -13.73
CA ILE A 220 14.81 0.68 -13.35
C ILE A 220 14.49 -0.19 -14.56
N ASN A 221 14.18 0.39 -15.72
CA ASN A 221 13.91 -0.37 -16.94
C ASN A 221 15.11 -1.18 -17.44
N ILE A 222 16.34 -0.68 -17.27
CA ILE A 222 17.56 -1.39 -17.61
C ILE A 222 17.76 -2.59 -16.67
N LEU A 223 17.63 -2.36 -15.37
CA LEU A 223 17.91 -3.37 -14.34
C LEU A 223 16.80 -4.41 -14.22
N VAL A 224 15.55 -3.98 -14.25
CA VAL A 224 14.34 -4.78 -14.07
C VAL A 224 13.31 -4.39 -15.14
N PRO A 225 13.48 -4.86 -16.38
CA PRO A 225 12.52 -4.58 -17.45
C PRO A 225 11.14 -5.19 -17.12
N PRO A 226 10.06 -4.73 -17.77
CA PRO A 226 8.68 -5.09 -17.41
C PRO A 226 8.41 -6.61 -17.31
N ASN A 227 9.03 -7.41 -18.18
CA ASN A 227 8.90 -8.87 -18.17
C ASN A 227 9.57 -9.52 -16.94
N GLU A 228 10.69 -8.96 -16.48
CA GLU A 228 11.38 -9.42 -15.27
C GLU A 228 10.63 -8.97 -14.02
N LEU A 229 10.15 -7.73 -14.03
CA LEU A 229 9.33 -7.20 -12.97
C LEU A 229 8.06 -8.04 -12.78
N GLN A 230 7.42 -8.43 -13.88
CA GLN A 230 6.28 -9.34 -13.86
C GLN A 230 6.66 -10.67 -13.20
N ALA A 231 7.72 -11.33 -13.66
CA ALA A 231 8.15 -12.62 -13.10
C ALA A 231 8.47 -12.54 -11.60
N ILE A 232 9.16 -11.48 -11.16
CA ILE A 232 9.46 -11.25 -9.73
C ILE A 232 8.17 -11.01 -8.96
N THR A 233 7.29 -10.13 -9.44
CA THR A 233 6.04 -9.78 -8.75
C THR A 233 5.11 -10.98 -8.64
N GLU A 234 4.95 -11.76 -9.71
CA GLU A 234 4.12 -12.97 -9.71
C GLU A 234 4.70 -14.04 -8.78
N ASN A 235 6.01 -14.22 -8.75
CA ASN A 235 6.67 -15.13 -7.81
C ASN A 235 6.45 -14.70 -6.35
N VAL A 236 6.57 -13.39 -6.07
CA VAL A 236 6.28 -12.84 -4.74
C VAL A 236 4.82 -13.07 -4.36
N LEU A 237 3.88 -12.81 -5.27
CA LEU A 237 2.46 -13.07 -5.03
C LEU A 237 2.23 -14.56 -4.72
N ASP A 238 2.82 -15.47 -5.48
CA ASP A 238 2.70 -16.90 -5.22
C ASP A 238 3.23 -17.30 -3.85
N GLN A 239 4.40 -16.78 -3.45
CA GLN A 239 5.00 -17.07 -2.15
C GLN A 239 4.18 -16.50 -0.99
N VAL A 240 3.66 -15.27 -1.13
CA VAL A 240 2.78 -14.65 -0.14
C VAL A 240 1.46 -15.40 -0.02
N PHE A 241 0.83 -15.77 -1.15
CA PHE A 241 -0.41 -16.54 -1.11
C PHE A 241 -0.18 -17.97 -0.63
N ALA A 242 0.95 -18.61 -0.93
CA ALA A 242 1.33 -19.91 -0.36
C ALA A 242 1.44 -19.81 1.17
N TYR A 243 2.08 -18.76 1.70
CA TYR A 243 2.14 -18.50 3.13
C TYR A 243 0.74 -18.26 3.74
N LEU A 244 -0.07 -17.39 3.12
CA LEU A 244 -1.44 -17.10 3.57
C LEU A 244 -2.37 -18.34 3.47
N ASN A 245 -2.11 -19.24 2.53
CA ASN A 245 -2.78 -20.53 2.38
C ASN A 245 -2.28 -21.58 3.37
N GLY A 246 -1.17 -21.33 4.07
CA GLY A 246 -0.51 -22.28 4.95
C GLY A 246 0.17 -23.43 4.23
N GLU A 247 0.52 -23.23 2.97
CA GLU A 247 1.35 -24.15 2.17
C GLU A 247 2.83 -24.00 2.54
N THR A 248 3.25 -22.81 2.97
CA THR A 248 4.60 -22.50 3.46
C THR A 248 4.55 -21.72 4.77
N ASP A 249 5.63 -21.81 5.57
CA ASP A 249 5.79 -21.08 6.84
C ASP A 249 6.57 -19.76 6.68
N SER A 250 7.01 -19.46 5.47
CA SER A 250 7.71 -18.23 5.10
C SER A 250 7.43 -17.88 3.63
N ALA A 251 7.72 -16.64 3.27
CA ALA A 251 7.74 -16.19 1.88
C ALA A 251 9.12 -15.57 1.59
N SER A 252 9.81 -16.07 0.57
CA SER A 252 11.09 -15.53 0.10
C SER A 252 11.01 -15.15 -1.37
N VAL A 253 11.84 -14.19 -1.78
CA VAL A 253 12.02 -13.79 -3.17
C VAL A 253 13.46 -14.04 -3.58
N SER A 254 13.63 -14.67 -4.75
CA SER A 254 14.96 -14.89 -5.32
C SER A 254 15.51 -13.61 -5.93
N LEU A 255 16.70 -13.20 -5.48
CA LEU A 255 17.45 -12.05 -6.01
C LEU A 255 18.50 -12.46 -7.05
N VAL A 256 18.69 -13.76 -7.28
CA VAL A 256 19.73 -14.30 -8.17
C VAL A 256 19.69 -13.66 -9.55
N LYS A 257 18.49 -13.52 -10.13
CA LYS A 257 18.33 -12.93 -11.46
C LYS A 257 18.66 -11.43 -11.47
N LEU A 258 18.20 -10.69 -10.46
CA LEU A 258 18.53 -9.27 -10.30
C LEU A 258 20.04 -9.06 -10.15
N LYS A 259 20.69 -9.86 -9.30
CA LYS A 259 22.15 -9.84 -9.12
C LYS A 259 22.89 -10.15 -10.42
N SER A 260 22.45 -11.16 -11.17
CA SER A 260 23.09 -11.52 -12.44
C SER A 260 23.00 -10.38 -13.47
N ARG A 261 21.90 -9.61 -13.47
CA ARG A 261 21.73 -8.44 -14.33
C ARG A 261 22.60 -7.27 -13.87
N LEU A 262 22.67 -7.03 -12.56
CA LEU A 262 23.56 -6.03 -11.95
C LEU A 262 25.04 -6.34 -12.18
N ALA A 263 25.45 -7.61 -12.19
CA ALA A 263 26.82 -8.02 -12.47
C ALA A 263 27.15 -7.98 -13.98
N GLY A 264 26.14 -8.02 -14.85
CA GLY A 264 26.27 -8.07 -16.30
C GLY A 264 26.25 -6.69 -16.97
N GLN A 265 25.97 -6.69 -18.29
CA GLN A 265 25.92 -5.47 -19.10
C GLN A 265 24.85 -4.47 -18.62
N ALA A 266 23.69 -4.96 -18.16
CA ALA A 266 22.63 -4.10 -17.66
C ALA A 266 23.08 -3.27 -16.44
N GLY A 267 23.89 -3.84 -15.55
CA GLY A 267 24.49 -3.10 -14.43
C GLY A 267 25.45 -2.01 -14.88
N GLN A 268 26.26 -2.27 -15.92
CA GLN A 268 27.15 -1.27 -16.50
C GLN A 268 26.37 -0.13 -17.16
N ASP A 269 25.34 -0.45 -17.92
CA ASP A 269 24.49 0.55 -18.58
C ASP A 269 23.73 1.40 -17.54
N ALA A 270 23.25 0.78 -16.44
CA ALA A 270 22.63 1.49 -15.33
C ALA A 270 23.61 2.40 -14.59
N LEU A 271 24.87 1.95 -14.40
CA LEU A 271 25.94 2.75 -13.81
C LEU A 271 26.30 3.94 -14.72
N LEU A 272 26.36 3.73 -16.03
CA LEU A 272 26.57 4.79 -17.01
C LEU A 272 25.44 5.83 -16.92
N GLN A 273 24.18 5.37 -16.90
CA GLN A 273 23.02 6.25 -16.75
C GLN A 273 23.10 7.07 -15.45
N LEU A 274 23.51 6.43 -14.35
CA LEU A 274 23.70 7.09 -13.05
C LEU A 274 24.80 8.16 -13.09
N ILE A 275 25.93 7.90 -13.75
CA ILE A 275 27.07 8.83 -13.84
C ILE A 275 26.74 10.01 -14.77
N THR A 276 26.13 9.73 -15.93
CA THR A 276 25.80 10.77 -16.92
C THR A 276 24.70 11.72 -16.44
N ALA A 277 23.84 11.28 -15.52
CA ALA A 277 22.85 12.13 -14.86
C ALA A 277 23.45 13.11 -13.85
N GLN A 278 24.72 12.95 -13.47
CA GLN A 278 25.41 13.87 -12.56
C GLN A 278 25.87 15.15 -13.28
N PRO A 279 26.06 16.27 -12.55
CA PRO A 279 26.68 17.47 -13.11
C PRO A 279 28.11 17.19 -13.62
N PRO A 280 28.59 17.95 -14.62
CA PRO A 280 29.96 17.80 -15.12
C PRO A 280 30.99 18.07 -14.02
N CYS A 281 32.05 17.27 -13.97
CA CYS A 281 33.12 17.43 -12.98
C CYS A 281 33.87 18.77 -13.16
N THR A 282 34.23 19.43 -12.06
CA THR A 282 35.22 20.53 -12.09
C THR A 282 36.64 19.99 -12.15
N ASP A 283 37.60 20.83 -12.54
CA ASP A 283 39.02 20.46 -12.64
C ASP A 283 39.56 19.98 -11.28
N GLU A 284 39.12 20.58 -10.18
CA GLU A 284 39.51 20.17 -8.82
C GLU A 284 38.96 18.79 -8.45
N GLN A 285 37.71 18.50 -8.85
CA GLN A 285 37.06 17.21 -8.60
C GLN A 285 37.71 16.07 -9.42
N LEU A 286 38.15 16.36 -10.65
CA LEU A 286 38.89 15.41 -11.48
C LEU A 286 40.23 15.03 -10.85
N VAL A 287 40.93 15.99 -10.25
CA VAL A 287 42.20 15.74 -9.53
C VAL A 287 41.97 14.90 -8.28
N GLN A 288 40.91 15.18 -7.51
CA GLN A 288 40.54 14.39 -6.33
C GLN A 288 40.16 12.95 -6.70
N MET A 289 39.42 12.76 -7.79
CA MET A 289 39.05 11.44 -8.30
C MET A 289 40.28 10.62 -8.74
N ALA A 290 41.24 11.25 -9.43
CA ALA A 290 42.48 10.61 -9.81
C ALA A 290 43.36 10.23 -8.60
N ALA A 291 43.38 11.08 -7.56
CA ALA A 291 44.08 10.79 -6.31
C ALA A 291 43.41 9.65 -5.52
N GLY A 292 42.07 9.58 -5.51
CA GLY A 292 41.30 8.50 -4.90
C GLY A 292 41.50 7.14 -5.59
N ALA A 293 41.52 7.12 -6.93
CA ALA A 293 41.77 5.90 -7.72
C ALA A 293 43.16 5.27 -7.46
N LEU A 294 44.12 6.03 -6.95
CA LEU A 294 45.46 5.56 -6.58
C LEU A 294 45.57 5.11 -5.10
N GLY A 295 44.43 4.93 -4.42
CA GLY A 295 44.37 4.41 -3.05
C GLY A 295 44.27 5.50 -1.96
N GLY A 296 43.83 6.72 -2.31
CA GLY A 296 43.56 7.77 -1.32
C GLY A 296 42.19 7.59 -0.64
N GLU A 297 42.14 7.65 0.69
CA GLU A 297 40.92 7.59 1.52
C GLU A 297 40.05 8.87 1.43
N GLN A 298 39.92 9.48 0.26
CA GLN A 298 39.14 10.71 0.08
C GLN A 298 37.75 10.39 -0.49
N GLY A 299 36.73 11.04 0.08
CA GLY A 299 35.32 10.78 -0.21
C GLY A 299 34.99 10.85 -1.70
N MET A 300 34.19 9.89 -2.16
CA MET A 300 33.74 9.81 -3.55
C MET A 300 32.76 10.96 -3.86
N VAL A 301 33.26 11.98 -4.56
CA VAL A 301 32.41 12.95 -5.27
C VAL A 301 32.04 12.32 -6.61
N ILE A 302 30.79 11.91 -6.77
CA ILE A 302 30.29 11.39 -8.06
C ILE A 302 29.83 12.57 -8.91
N CYS A 303 30.60 12.86 -9.96
CA CYS A 303 30.31 13.83 -11.01
C CYS A 303 30.47 13.15 -12.38
N ASN A 304 29.97 13.75 -13.45
CA ASN A 304 30.08 13.22 -14.81
C ASN A 304 31.44 13.60 -15.43
N PRO A 305 32.38 12.64 -15.60
CA PRO A 305 33.71 12.93 -16.12
C PRO A 305 33.73 12.94 -17.66
N PRO A 306 34.77 13.52 -18.30
CA PRO A 306 34.95 13.43 -19.75
C PRO A 306 35.01 11.98 -20.24
N GLU A 307 34.51 11.69 -21.45
CA GLU A 307 34.36 10.32 -21.99
C GLU A 307 35.64 9.48 -21.93
N VAL A 308 36.80 10.11 -22.13
CA VAL A 308 38.12 9.45 -22.07
C VAL A 308 38.42 8.91 -20.67
N VAL A 309 38.03 9.66 -19.63
CA VAL A 309 38.25 9.31 -18.22
C VAL A 309 37.19 8.29 -17.76
N LEU A 310 35.95 8.43 -18.25
CA LEU A 310 34.86 7.49 -18.00
C LEU A 310 35.20 6.07 -18.47
N ALA A 311 35.75 5.94 -19.68
CA ALA A 311 36.17 4.65 -20.24
C ALA A 311 37.24 3.95 -19.40
N LEU A 312 38.05 4.71 -18.66
CA LEU A 312 39.12 4.19 -17.80
C LEU A 312 38.61 3.78 -16.41
N LEU A 313 37.58 4.45 -15.90
CA LEU A 313 36.99 4.22 -14.57
C LEU A 313 35.96 3.09 -14.53
N LEU A 314 35.23 2.85 -15.64
CA LEU A 314 34.16 1.85 -15.69
C LEU A 314 34.58 0.44 -15.21
N PRO A 315 35.76 -0.11 -15.61
CA PRO A 315 36.18 -1.43 -15.14
C PRO A 315 36.40 -1.50 -13.62
N GLU A 316 36.90 -0.43 -13.03
CA GLU A 316 37.16 -0.35 -11.58
C GLU A 316 35.85 -0.28 -10.80
N LEU A 317 34.91 0.56 -11.24
CA LEU A 317 33.58 0.64 -10.62
C LEU A 317 32.81 -0.69 -10.74
N GLN A 318 32.95 -1.40 -11.87
CA GLN A 318 32.34 -2.72 -12.04
C GLN A 318 32.95 -3.76 -11.09
N SER A 319 34.27 -3.69 -10.84
CA SER A 319 34.96 -4.56 -9.88
C SER A 319 34.42 -4.34 -8.45
N GLN A 320 34.28 -3.08 -8.04
CA GLN A 320 33.72 -2.73 -6.73
C GLN A 320 32.24 -3.12 -6.61
N LEU A 321 31.44 -2.91 -7.66
CA LEU A 321 30.05 -3.37 -7.70
C LEU A 321 29.96 -4.89 -7.54
N ASN A 322 30.80 -5.66 -8.22
CA ASN A 322 30.82 -7.12 -8.10
C ASN A 322 31.22 -7.59 -6.69
N ALA A 323 32.12 -6.87 -6.01
CA ALA A 323 32.44 -7.14 -4.61
C ALA A 323 31.21 -6.96 -3.71
N LEU A 324 30.47 -5.86 -3.87
CA LEU A 324 29.22 -5.61 -3.13
C LEU A 324 28.12 -6.62 -3.44
N LEU A 325 27.99 -7.04 -4.71
CA LEU A 325 27.01 -8.05 -5.12
C LEU A 325 27.26 -9.43 -4.48
N THR A 326 28.49 -9.71 -4.09
CA THR A 326 28.88 -10.96 -3.41
C THR A 326 28.40 -10.99 -1.96
N GLU A 327 28.32 -9.83 -1.30
CA GLU A 327 27.80 -9.72 0.08
C GLU A 327 26.26 -9.71 0.14
N MET A 328 25.60 -9.28 -0.94
CA MET A 328 24.14 -9.33 -1.04
C MET A 328 23.66 -10.80 -0.92
N PRO A 329 22.53 -11.10 -0.25
CA PRO A 329 21.99 -12.47 -0.19
C PRO A 329 21.26 -12.88 -1.48
N ASP A 330 21.30 -14.17 -1.84
CA ASP A 330 20.62 -14.69 -3.04
C ASP A 330 19.09 -14.74 -2.90
N GLU A 331 18.59 -14.74 -1.66
CA GLU A 331 17.18 -14.71 -1.34
C GLU A 331 16.90 -13.68 -0.25
N ALA A 332 15.82 -12.93 -0.41
CA ALA A 332 15.30 -12.05 0.62
C ALA A 332 14.04 -12.67 1.24
N ILE A 333 14.07 -12.88 2.56
CA ILE A 333 12.91 -13.35 3.32
C ILE A 333 11.97 -12.17 3.54
N ILE A 334 10.82 -12.18 2.87
CA ILE A 334 9.79 -11.13 2.98
C ILE A 334 8.94 -11.38 4.23
N ILE A 335 8.62 -12.65 4.50
CA ILE A 335 7.84 -13.05 5.68
C ILE A 335 8.68 -14.04 6.48
N LYS A 336 9.05 -13.63 7.70
CA LYS A 336 9.82 -14.47 8.63
C LYS A 336 8.92 -15.48 9.32
N PRO A 337 9.39 -16.72 9.54
CA PRO A 337 8.64 -17.71 10.30
C PRO A 337 8.49 -17.27 11.76
N SER A 338 7.30 -17.49 12.34
CA SER A 338 6.99 -17.16 13.74
C SER A 338 7.87 -17.98 14.69
N SER A 339 8.96 -17.42 15.19
CA SER A 339 9.92 -18.11 16.06
C SER A 339 9.64 -17.97 17.57
N GLN A 340 8.54 -17.31 17.97
CA GLN A 340 8.20 -17.09 19.37
C GLN A 340 7.01 -17.96 19.80
N PRO A 341 7.11 -18.70 20.94
CA PRO A 341 5.96 -19.35 21.53
C PRO A 341 4.97 -18.27 22.00
N VAL A 342 3.78 -18.32 21.41
CA VAL A 342 2.67 -17.38 21.64
C VAL A 342 2.31 -17.34 23.14
N GLN A 343 2.66 -16.26 23.82
CA GLN A 343 2.17 -15.99 25.18
C GLN A 343 0.73 -15.50 25.07
N ARG A 344 -0.21 -16.30 25.58
CA ARG A 344 -1.65 -15.97 25.62
C ARG A 344 -1.87 -14.67 26.38
N GLY A 345 -2.18 -13.59 25.67
CA GLY A 345 -2.22 -12.24 26.19
C GLY A 345 -3.40 -11.41 25.69
N GLY A 346 -4.62 -11.79 26.07
CA GLY A 346 -5.73 -10.86 26.30
C GLY A 346 -6.32 -10.09 25.11
N GLY A 347 -7.51 -10.53 24.68
CA GLY A 347 -8.63 -9.63 24.41
C GLY A 347 -8.81 -9.02 23.01
N GLU A 348 -7.91 -9.24 22.04
CA GLU A 348 -8.17 -8.82 20.66
C GLU A 348 -9.01 -9.85 19.88
N PRO A 349 -9.99 -9.43 19.05
CA PRO A 349 -10.91 -10.35 18.34
C PRO A 349 -10.23 -11.32 17.38
N LEU A 350 -8.96 -11.04 17.00
CA LEU A 350 -8.16 -11.84 16.07
C LEU A 350 -7.10 -12.72 16.76
N GLY A 351 -6.96 -12.63 18.10
CA GLY A 351 -6.05 -13.45 18.90
C GLY A 351 -4.56 -13.19 18.66
N ASP A 352 -3.72 -13.90 19.41
CA ASP A 352 -2.26 -13.74 19.42
C ASP A 352 -1.56 -14.35 18.17
N ASP A 353 -2.30 -15.05 17.30
CA ASP A 353 -1.83 -15.59 16.01
C ASP A 353 -2.89 -15.36 14.91
N PRO A 354 -2.79 -14.25 14.16
CA PRO A 354 -3.78 -13.87 13.16
C PRO A 354 -3.80 -14.85 11.97
N ILE A 355 -2.73 -15.59 11.72
CA ILE A 355 -2.66 -16.57 10.63
C ILE A 355 -3.51 -17.79 10.97
N THR A 356 -3.44 -18.27 12.22
CA THR A 356 -4.29 -19.37 12.69
C THR A 356 -5.77 -18.97 12.72
N ALA A 357 -6.08 -17.74 13.13
CA ALA A 357 -7.45 -17.21 13.06
C ALA A 357 -7.97 -17.16 11.61
N LEU A 358 -7.14 -16.67 10.68
CA LEU A 358 -7.47 -16.64 9.26
C LEU A 358 -7.73 -18.06 8.73
N ARG A 359 -6.85 -19.02 9.01
CA ARG A 359 -7.03 -20.43 8.58
C ARG A 359 -8.37 -21.02 9.05
N ASN A 360 -8.80 -20.72 10.27
CA ASN A 360 -10.10 -21.17 10.79
C ASN A 360 -11.29 -20.53 10.06
N VAL A 361 -11.24 -19.22 9.82
CA VAL A 361 -12.27 -18.49 9.05
C VAL A 361 -12.37 -19.05 7.63
N ARG A 362 -11.24 -19.37 7.01
CA ARG A 362 -11.18 -19.96 5.67
C ARG A 362 -11.77 -21.36 5.63
N PHE A 363 -11.43 -22.23 6.59
CA PHE A 363 -12.04 -23.55 6.70
C PHE A 363 -13.57 -23.45 6.83
N GLY A 364 -14.06 -22.53 7.69
CA GLY A 364 -15.49 -22.25 7.80
C GLY A 364 -16.11 -21.73 6.49
N SER A 365 -15.40 -20.86 5.77
CA SER A 365 -15.85 -20.30 4.49
C SER A 365 -15.93 -21.34 3.38
N ARG A 366 -14.99 -22.29 3.32
CA ARG A 366 -15.03 -23.43 2.38
C ARG A 366 -16.17 -24.40 2.70
N LEU A 367 -16.45 -24.60 3.99
CA LEU A 367 -17.54 -25.46 4.44
C LEU A 367 -18.91 -24.77 4.42
N SER A 368 -18.92 -23.45 4.22
CA SER A 368 -20.13 -22.62 4.30
C SER A 368 -21.29 -23.11 3.41
N PRO A 369 -21.10 -23.70 2.20
CA PRO A 369 -22.20 -24.21 1.41
C PRO A 369 -22.87 -25.47 1.98
N LEU A 370 -22.23 -26.22 2.88
CA LEU A 370 -22.84 -27.40 3.50
C LEU A 370 -23.94 -27.03 4.51
N LEU A 371 -23.80 -25.89 5.18
CA LEU A 371 -24.76 -25.43 6.17
C LEU A 371 -26.16 -25.11 5.56
N PRO A 372 -26.28 -24.32 4.47
CA PRO A 372 -27.57 -24.13 3.82
C PRO A 372 -28.10 -25.44 3.24
N LEU A 373 -27.26 -26.34 2.71
CA LEU A 373 -27.71 -27.67 2.25
C LEU A 373 -28.32 -28.51 3.39
N GLY A 374 -27.68 -28.53 4.57
CA GLY A 374 -28.20 -29.22 5.75
C GLY A 374 -29.51 -28.63 6.25
N LEU A 375 -29.63 -27.29 6.29
CA LEU A 375 -30.89 -26.61 6.62
C LEU A 375 -31.99 -26.92 5.61
N LEU A 376 -31.64 -26.98 4.32
CA LEU A 376 -32.57 -27.34 3.27
C LEU A 376 -33.09 -28.78 3.44
N MET A 377 -32.21 -29.71 3.79
CA MET A 377 -32.57 -31.08 4.12
C MET A 377 -33.55 -31.13 5.32
N LEU A 378 -33.30 -30.36 6.38
CA LEU A 378 -34.23 -30.28 7.52
C LEU A 378 -35.59 -29.70 7.12
N VAL A 379 -35.63 -28.67 6.26
CA VAL A 379 -36.87 -28.13 5.69
C VAL A 379 -37.62 -29.21 4.90
N THR A 380 -36.91 -30.06 4.14
CA THR A 380 -37.58 -31.17 3.44
C THR A 380 -38.22 -32.17 4.40
N ILE A 381 -37.50 -32.60 5.43
CA ILE A 381 -37.96 -33.62 6.37
C ILE A 381 -39.20 -33.15 7.14
N PHE A 382 -39.22 -31.90 7.61
CA PHE A 382 -40.30 -31.40 8.46
C PHE A 382 -41.42 -30.67 7.71
N GLY A 383 -41.09 -29.99 6.61
CA GLY A 383 -42.02 -29.13 5.87
C GLY A 383 -42.76 -29.82 4.72
N VAL A 384 -42.13 -30.81 4.08
CA VAL A 384 -42.62 -31.36 2.81
C VAL A 384 -43.53 -32.56 3.05
N ARG A 385 -44.78 -32.44 2.56
CA ARG A 385 -45.79 -33.52 2.61
C ARG A 385 -46.41 -33.83 1.25
N SER A 386 -45.99 -33.11 0.21
CA SER A 386 -46.48 -33.27 -1.17
C SER A 386 -45.51 -32.59 -2.13
N LEU A 387 -45.57 -32.97 -3.41
CA LEU A 387 -44.76 -32.35 -4.48
C LEU A 387 -45.00 -30.83 -4.58
N LYS A 388 -46.24 -30.39 -4.43
CA LYS A 388 -46.60 -28.96 -4.35
C LYS A 388 -45.97 -28.27 -3.14
N GLY A 389 -45.94 -28.95 -2.00
CA GLY A 389 -45.28 -28.45 -0.79
C GLY A 389 -43.77 -28.33 -0.97
N TRP A 390 -43.13 -29.32 -1.60
CA TRP A 390 -41.70 -29.31 -1.89
C TRP A 390 -41.27 -28.06 -2.68
N MET A 391 -41.94 -27.81 -3.81
CA MET A 391 -41.65 -26.68 -4.68
C MET A 391 -41.84 -25.32 -3.97
N ARG A 392 -42.82 -25.20 -3.06
CA ARG A 392 -43.08 -23.96 -2.32
C ARG A 392 -42.09 -23.73 -1.17
N TRP A 393 -41.70 -24.80 -0.47
CA TRP A 393 -40.74 -24.73 0.63
C TRP A 393 -39.29 -24.54 0.17
N TRP A 394 -38.97 -24.90 -1.08
CA TRP A 394 -37.68 -24.58 -1.70
C TRP A 394 -37.71 -23.25 -2.45
N GLY A 395 -38.79 -23.00 -3.20
CA GLY A 395 -38.91 -21.82 -4.06
C GLY A 395 -38.91 -20.50 -3.30
N ILE A 396 -39.70 -20.40 -2.22
CA ILE A 396 -39.78 -19.15 -1.43
C ILE A 396 -38.41 -18.81 -0.80
N PRO A 397 -37.73 -19.72 -0.07
CA PRO A 397 -36.43 -19.41 0.50
C PRO A 397 -35.35 -19.12 -0.54
N PHE A 398 -35.33 -19.83 -1.68
CA PHE A 398 -34.39 -19.54 -2.77
C PHE A 398 -34.62 -18.16 -3.37
N PHE A 399 -35.88 -17.78 -3.60
CA PHE A 399 -36.22 -16.46 -4.12
C PHE A 399 -35.72 -15.34 -3.18
N PHE A 400 -36.03 -15.45 -1.88
CA PHE A 400 -35.59 -14.43 -0.92
C PHE A 400 -34.08 -14.44 -0.69
N ALA A 401 -33.44 -15.60 -0.63
CA ALA A 401 -31.98 -15.69 -0.52
C ALA A 401 -31.29 -15.05 -1.73
N GLY A 402 -31.74 -15.36 -2.95
CA GLY A 402 -31.22 -14.76 -4.17
C GLY A 402 -31.45 -13.25 -4.23
N ALA A 403 -32.65 -12.78 -3.86
CA ALA A 403 -32.97 -11.36 -3.82
C ALA A 403 -32.12 -10.57 -2.82
N ILE A 404 -31.90 -11.11 -1.62
CA ILE A 404 -31.07 -10.47 -0.59
C ILE A 404 -29.59 -10.51 -0.99
N ALA A 405 -29.09 -11.63 -1.50
CA ALA A 405 -27.69 -11.76 -1.92
C ALA A 405 -27.35 -10.92 -3.17
N LEU A 406 -28.34 -10.60 -4.00
CA LEU A 406 -28.16 -9.72 -5.16
C LEU A 406 -27.85 -8.27 -4.74
N ILE A 407 -28.33 -7.82 -3.57
CA ILE A 407 -28.10 -6.47 -3.04
C ILE A 407 -26.60 -6.15 -2.96
N PRO A 408 -25.77 -6.91 -2.21
CA PRO A 408 -24.33 -6.65 -2.17
C PRO A 408 -23.68 -6.83 -3.55
N GLY A 409 -24.12 -7.80 -4.37
CA GLY A 409 -23.61 -7.97 -5.74
C GLY A 409 -23.73 -6.73 -6.63
N ILE A 410 -24.76 -5.89 -6.40
CA ILE A 410 -24.95 -4.62 -7.12
C ILE A 410 -24.34 -3.44 -6.34
N ALA A 411 -24.45 -3.45 -5.01
CA ALA A 411 -24.10 -2.33 -4.15
C ALA A 411 -22.61 -2.19 -3.84
N ILE A 412 -21.78 -3.23 -4.06
CA ILE A 412 -20.35 -3.22 -3.72
C ILE A 412 -19.60 -2.05 -4.41
N LEU A 413 -19.82 -1.83 -5.72
CA LEU A 413 -19.12 -0.78 -6.46
C LEU A 413 -19.53 0.65 -6.06
N PRO A 414 -20.83 1.01 -5.97
CA PRO A 414 -21.20 2.33 -5.47
C PRO A 414 -20.80 2.53 -4.00
N ALA A 415 -20.84 1.48 -3.17
CA ALA A 415 -20.34 1.53 -1.81
C ALA A 415 -18.83 1.78 -1.75
N LEU A 416 -18.04 1.16 -2.62
CA LEU A 416 -16.61 1.42 -2.76
C LEU A 416 -16.36 2.87 -3.14
N ASN A 417 -17.08 3.40 -4.13
CA ASN A 417 -16.90 4.78 -4.55
C ASN A 417 -17.25 5.77 -3.42
N TRP A 418 -18.34 5.50 -2.69
CA TRP A 418 -18.72 6.29 -1.52
C TRP A 418 -17.66 6.20 -0.40
N ALA A 419 -17.17 5.00 -0.09
CA ALA A 419 -16.15 4.78 0.93
C ALA A 419 -14.82 5.46 0.54
N TRP A 420 -14.49 5.43 -0.76
CA TRP A 420 -13.31 6.08 -1.28
C TRP A 420 -13.35 7.60 -1.06
N VAL A 421 -14.43 8.26 -1.45
CA VAL A 421 -14.56 9.72 -1.35
C VAL A 421 -14.64 10.18 0.10
N ASN A 422 -15.37 9.45 0.96
CA ASN A 422 -15.67 9.91 2.32
C ASN A 422 -14.66 9.45 3.38
N PHE A 423 -13.93 8.36 3.13
CA PHE A 423 -13.02 7.78 4.12
C PHE A 423 -11.59 7.63 3.62
N ALA A 424 -11.38 7.07 2.42
CA ALA A 424 -10.03 6.80 1.95
C ALA A 424 -9.31 8.07 1.46
N ALA A 425 -9.86 8.76 0.45
CA ALA A 425 -9.23 9.89 -0.21
C ALA A 425 -8.83 11.04 0.74
N PRO A 426 -9.63 11.44 1.75
CA PRO A 426 -9.24 12.50 2.68
C PRO A 426 -8.06 12.13 3.60
N ARG A 427 -7.85 10.82 3.83
CA ARG A 427 -6.83 10.30 4.75
C ARG A 427 -5.50 9.96 4.06
N ILE A 428 -5.44 10.01 2.74
CA ILE A 428 -4.21 9.74 2.00
C ILE A 428 -3.25 10.93 2.22
N PRO A 429 -2.01 10.68 2.70
CA PRO A 429 -1.01 11.73 2.82
C PRO A 429 -0.59 12.24 1.43
N PRO A 430 -0.32 13.55 1.28
CA PRO A 430 0.06 14.15 0.00
C PRO A 430 1.39 13.61 -0.58
N ILE A 431 2.20 12.90 0.21
CA ILE A 431 3.41 12.20 -0.26
C ILE A 431 3.10 11.14 -1.33
N ILE A 432 1.90 10.57 -1.32
CA ILE A 432 1.51 9.55 -2.30
C ILE A 432 1.03 10.27 -3.56
N THR A 433 1.76 10.07 -4.66
CA THR A 433 1.44 10.68 -5.95
C THR A 433 0.04 10.27 -6.43
N ALA A 434 -0.62 11.18 -7.15
CA ALA A 434 -1.97 10.94 -7.67
C ALA A 434 -2.05 9.67 -8.55
N ASP A 435 -0.96 9.33 -9.24
CA ASP A 435 -0.86 8.13 -10.07
C ASP A 435 -0.90 6.84 -9.24
N ILE A 436 -0.21 6.78 -8.09
CA ILE A 436 -0.26 5.62 -7.18
C ILE A 436 -1.66 5.47 -6.60
N VAL A 437 -2.26 6.58 -6.19
CA VAL A 437 -3.62 6.61 -5.63
C VAL A 437 -4.66 6.14 -6.65
N ALA A 438 -4.58 6.63 -7.89
CA ALA A 438 -5.44 6.21 -8.99
C ALA A 438 -5.24 4.74 -9.33
N THR A 439 -3.98 4.28 -9.40
CA THR A 439 -3.61 2.90 -9.68
C THR A 439 -4.16 1.94 -8.61
N GLY A 440 -3.96 2.26 -7.34
CA GLY A 440 -4.48 1.46 -6.23
C GLY A 440 -6.00 1.38 -6.24
N ARG A 441 -6.70 2.50 -6.50
CA ARG A 441 -8.16 2.53 -6.64
C ARG A 441 -8.64 1.66 -7.80
N ASN A 442 -7.99 1.74 -8.96
CA ASN A 442 -8.36 0.96 -10.13
C ASN A 442 -8.18 -0.54 -9.88
N LEU A 443 -7.07 -0.92 -9.23
CA LEU A 443 -6.82 -2.31 -8.85
C LEU A 443 -7.91 -2.86 -7.92
N VAL A 444 -8.24 -2.11 -6.85
CA VAL A 444 -9.32 -2.50 -5.92
C VAL A 444 -10.67 -2.58 -6.63
N THR A 445 -10.95 -1.64 -7.54
CA THR A 445 -12.19 -1.63 -8.33
C THR A 445 -12.29 -2.85 -9.24
N TYR A 446 -11.19 -3.24 -9.88
CA TYR A 446 -11.13 -4.43 -10.74
C TYR A 446 -11.43 -5.71 -9.93
N ILE A 447 -10.76 -5.88 -8.79
CA ILE A 447 -10.96 -7.03 -7.90
C ILE A 447 -12.42 -7.11 -7.43
N LEU A 448 -12.97 -5.97 -6.99
CA LEU A 448 -14.35 -5.91 -6.49
C LEU A 448 -15.40 -6.05 -7.59
N HIS A 449 -15.13 -5.56 -8.81
CA HIS A 449 -16.01 -5.78 -9.96
C HIS A 449 -16.11 -7.28 -10.27
N TYR A 450 -14.97 -7.97 -10.34
CA TYR A 450 -14.92 -9.40 -10.57
C TYR A 450 -15.67 -10.19 -9.48
N LEU A 451 -15.51 -9.81 -8.22
CA LEU A 451 -16.24 -10.41 -7.10
C LEU A 451 -17.76 -10.13 -7.18
N ALA A 452 -18.14 -8.89 -7.47
CA ALA A 452 -19.52 -8.44 -7.58
C ALA A 452 -20.27 -9.18 -8.70
N GLU A 453 -19.65 -9.33 -9.87
CA GLU A 453 -20.22 -10.05 -11.01
C GLU A 453 -20.53 -11.51 -10.66
N GLN A 454 -19.60 -12.21 -10.01
CA GLN A 454 -19.81 -13.61 -9.61
C GLN A 454 -20.92 -13.76 -8.58
N ILE A 455 -20.97 -12.87 -7.58
CA ILE A 455 -22.04 -12.86 -6.58
C ILE A 455 -23.39 -12.57 -7.25
N ALA A 456 -23.43 -11.61 -8.18
CA ALA A 456 -24.65 -11.24 -8.89
C ALA A 456 -25.18 -12.40 -9.75
N ILE A 457 -24.31 -13.10 -10.49
CA ILE A 457 -24.69 -14.26 -11.31
C ILE A 457 -25.26 -15.38 -10.44
N GLN A 458 -24.57 -15.78 -9.36
CA GLN A 458 -25.05 -16.85 -8.47
C GLN A 458 -26.38 -16.48 -7.80
N SER A 459 -26.52 -15.22 -7.38
CA SER A 459 -27.74 -14.71 -6.76
C SER A 459 -28.90 -14.66 -7.75
N ALA A 460 -28.65 -14.25 -9.00
CA ALA A 460 -29.64 -14.23 -10.07
C ALA A 460 -30.12 -15.64 -10.44
N VAL A 461 -29.22 -16.62 -10.51
CA VAL A 461 -29.58 -18.03 -10.72
C VAL A 461 -30.46 -18.53 -9.58
N LEU A 462 -30.09 -18.27 -8.32
CA LEU A 462 -30.88 -18.70 -7.16
C LEU A 462 -32.27 -18.04 -7.14
N LEU A 463 -32.34 -16.75 -7.46
CA LEU A 463 -33.58 -15.97 -7.54
C LEU A 463 -34.50 -16.54 -8.62
N THR A 464 -33.98 -16.77 -9.82
CA THR A 464 -34.78 -17.25 -10.97
C THR A 464 -35.28 -18.68 -10.76
N VAL A 465 -34.43 -19.58 -10.25
CA VAL A 465 -34.84 -20.95 -9.87
C VAL A 465 -35.90 -20.91 -8.76
N GLY A 466 -35.71 -20.06 -7.75
CA GLY A 466 -36.67 -19.87 -6.67
C GLY A 466 -38.04 -19.38 -7.18
N LEU A 467 -38.03 -18.39 -8.06
CA LEU A 467 -39.24 -17.84 -8.69
C LEU A 467 -39.96 -18.89 -9.54
N ALA A 468 -39.23 -19.62 -10.38
CA ALA A 468 -39.78 -20.67 -11.22
C ALA A 468 -40.42 -21.80 -10.38
N ALA A 469 -39.75 -22.22 -9.30
CA ALA A 469 -40.29 -23.21 -8.37
C ALA A 469 -41.55 -22.70 -7.66
N TRP A 470 -41.56 -21.43 -7.23
CA TRP A 470 -42.71 -20.84 -6.59
C TRP A 470 -43.92 -20.74 -7.52
N ILE A 471 -43.73 -20.25 -8.76
CA ILE A 471 -44.79 -20.17 -9.78
C ILE A 471 -45.28 -21.57 -10.17
N GLY A 472 -44.38 -22.52 -10.43
CA GLY A 472 -44.72 -23.90 -10.79
C GLY A 472 -45.58 -24.60 -9.72
N SER A 473 -45.41 -24.24 -8.44
CA SER A 473 -46.22 -24.78 -7.34
C SER A 473 -47.73 -24.50 -7.50
N TYR A 474 -48.11 -23.44 -8.21
CA TYR A 474 -49.52 -23.09 -8.45
C TYR A 474 -50.17 -24.01 -9.49
N PHE A 475 -49.41 -24.51 -10.47
CA PHE A 475 -49.91 -25.34 -11.57
C PHE A 475 -50.06 -26.82 -11.21
N ILE A 476 -49.45 -27.29 -10.12
CA ILE A 476 -49.59 -28.68 -9.67
C ILE A 476 -50.97 -28.90 -9.02
N LYS A 477 -51.82 -29.70 -9.67
CA LYS A 477 -53.10 -30.18 -9.11
C LYS A 477 -52.84 -31.12 -7.93
N THR A 478 -53.36 -30.78 -6.76
CA THR A 478 -53.34 -31.64 -5.57
C THR A 478 -54.18 -32.89 -5.86
N GLY A 479 -53.56 -34.09 -5.79
CA GLY A 479 -54.28 -35.36 -5.96
C GLY A 479 -55.51 -35.41 -5.04
N ARG A 480 -56.68 -35.61 -5.65
CA ARG A 480 -57.98 -35.79 -5.00
C ARG A 480 -57.83 -36.95 -4.01
N LYS A 481 -58.12 -36.74 -2.73
CA LYS A 481 -58.34 -37.85 -1.78
C LYS A 481 -59.54 -38.62 -2.32
N GLU A 482 -59.30 -39.81 -2.85
CA GLU A 482 -60.37 -40.73 -3.21
C GLU A 482 -61.14 -41.04 -1.92
N ASN A 483 -62.41 -40.63 -1.87
CA ASN A 483 -63.31 -40.99 -0.78
C ASN A 483 -63.47 -42.50 -0.84
N ILE A 484 -62.77 -43.22 0.04
CA ILE A 484 -63.01 -44.64 0.26
C ILE A 484 -64.48 -44.76 0.69
N PRO A 485 -65.35 -45.46 -0.06
CA PRO A 485 -66.74 -45.65 0.33
C PRO A 485 -66.79 -46.36 1.68
N ALA A 486 -67.65 -45.86 2.58
CA ALA A 486 -67.84 -46.43 3.90
C ALA A 486 -68.25 -47.91 3.78
N ILE A 487 -67.54 -48.78 4.50
CA ILE A 487 -67.89 -50.19 4.64
C ILE A 487 -69.26 -50.26 5.32
N PRO A 488 -70.29 -50.89 4.73
CA PRO A 488 -71.59 -51.01 5.36
C PRO A 488 -71.51 -51.90 6.63
N PRO A 489 -72.32 -51.62 7.67
CA PRO A 489 -72.30 -52.38 8.90
C PRO A 489 -72.71 -53.84 8.66
N PRO A 490 -72.18 -54.80 9.46
CA PRO A 490 -72.51 -56.20 9.32
C PRO A 490 -74.00 -56.46 9.59
N PRO A 491 -74.62 -57.44 8.91
CA PRO A 491 -76.02 -57.78 9.13
C PRO A 491 -76.21 -58.31 10.55
N THR A 492 -77.13 -57.71 11.28
CA THR A 492 -77.69 -58.23 12.53
C THR A 492 -78.41 -59.55 12.22
N MET A 493 -77.85 -60.67 12.67
CA MET A 493 -78.58 -61.93 12.71
C MET A 493 -79.59 -61.89 13.87
N ALA A 494 -80.85 -62.15 13.53
CA ALA A 494 -81.95 -62.34 14.47
C ALA A 494 -81.85 -63.68 15.19
#